data_AF-A0A6B3PBW3-F1
#
_entry.id   AF-A0A6B3PBW3-F1
#
_cell.length_a   1.000
_cell.length_b   1.000
_cell.length_c   1.000
_cell.angle_alpha   90.00
_cell.angle_beta   90.00
_cell.angle_gamma   90.00
#
_symmetry.space_group_name_H-M   'P 1'
#
loop_
_entity.id
_entity.type
_entity.pdbx_description
1 polymer ?
#
loop_
_entity_poly.entity_id
_entity_poly.type
_entity_poly.pdbx_seq_one_letter_code
_entity_poly.pdbx_strand_id
1 'polypeptide(L)'
;MTSVNQAVYVPNSTIYRFLSDASGNLPVVDAPSDANWRRWSMLHDGSDYRMYCFKGSTSDKIYQFGWDGRSYKYGHNSIPELTISSIPDDADTSSFSMLYGQSNYRFYFRQLGNPNQLYQFVWNQSARSYVYYCTLPVSGFPDDTDWSRWSMLNDGSDYRIYAFKLGSNSEFYQGAWNGREYQFGYKSIQVLTLENTPSNSNLASMSMLHDGGDYRFYMLTL
;
A
#
# COMPACT_ATOMS: atom_id res chain seq x y z
N MET A 1 10.49 12.02 -14.30
CA MET A 1 10.87 10.60 -14.13
C MET A 1 10.15 10.12 -12.89
N THR A 2 9.45 8.99 -12.95
CA THR A 2 8.69 8.49 -11.79
C THR A 2 9.66 7.98 -10.72
N SER A 3 9.42 8.34 -9.46
CA SER A 3 10.17 7.86 -8.32
C SER A 3 9.28 7.86 -7.08
N VAL A 4 9.71 7.21 -6.00
CA VAL A 4 9.05 7.27 -4.69
C VAL A 4 10.00 7.85 -3.65
N ASN A 5 9.51 8.81 -2.87
CA ASN A 5 10.16 9.27 -1.65
C ASN A 5 9.81 8.31 -0.51
N GLN A 6 10.79 7.94 0.31
CA GLN A 6 10.58 7.04 1.44
C GLN A 6 10.84 7.71 2.79
N ALA A 7 10.04 7.31 3.77
CA ALA A 7 10.21 7.60 5.18
C ALA A 7 10.27 6.31 5.99
N VAL A 8 11.01 6.37 7.10
CA VAL A 8 11.16 5.25 8.05
C VAL A 8 10.57 5.66 9.39
N TYR A 9 9.88 4.72 10.04
CA TYR A 9 9.38 4.92 11.39
C TYR A 9 10.53 5.16 12.37
N VAL A 10 10.38 6.17 13.22
CA VAL A 10 11.33 6.48 14.29
C VAL A 10 10.95 5.67 15.54
N PRO A 11 11.83 4.77 16.04
CA PRO A 11 11.50 3.91 17.17
C PRO A 11 11.02 4.67 18.42
N ASN A 12 10.03 4.10 19.12
CA ASN A 12 9.42 4.65 20.33
C ASN A 12 8.84 6.07 20.16
N SER A 13 8.27 6.36 18.99
CA SER A 13 7.68 7.67 18.68
C SER A 13 6.34 7.51 17.95
N THR A 14 5.80 8.61 17.44
CA THR A 14 4.66 8.62 16.51
C THR A 14 5.07 9.02 15.10
N ILE A 15 6.37 9.06 14.80
CA ILE A 15 6.90 9.76 13.64
C ILE A 15 7.38 8.77 12.58
N TYR A 16 7.06 9.07 11.32
CA TYR A 16 7.79 8.59 10.15
C TYR A 16 8.58 9.76 9.57
N ARG A 17 9.90 9.59 9.42
CA ARG A 17 10.78 10.64 8.93
C ARG A 17 11.30 10.31 7.54
N PHE A 18 11.09 11.21 6.59
CA PHE A 18 11.67 11.07 5.25
C PHE A 18 13.19 11.15 5.30
N LEU A 19 13.83 10.27 4.54
CA LEU A 19 15.28 10.24 4.42
C LEU A 19 15.73 11.35 3.47
N SER A 20 16.79 12.06 3.82
CA SER A 20 17.31 13.20 3.04
C SER A 20 18.51 12.85 2.16
N ASP A 21 19.01 11.62 2.23
CA ASP A 21 20.13 11.16 1.42
C ASP A 21 19.66 10.44 0.14
N ALA A 22 20.60 9.88 -0.62
CA ALA A 22 20.32 9.20 -1.88
C ALA A 22 19.42 7.96 -1.74
N SER A 23 19.29 7.39 -0.54
CA SER A 23 18.33 6.31 -0.29
C SER A 23 16.90 6.82 -0.16
N GLY A 24 16.69 8.13 0.08
CA GLY A 24 15.38 8.71 0.30
C GLY A 24 14.50 8.82 -0.94
N ASN A 25 15.06 8.78 -2.15
CA ASN A 25 14.32 8.82 -3.41
C ASN A 25 14.68 7.63 -4.30
N LEU A 26 13.70 6.78 -4.59
CA LEU A 26 13.88 5.51 -5.29
C LEU A 26 13.28 5.62 -6.70
N PRO A 27 14.10 5.57 -7.78
CA PRO A 27 13.62 5.66 -9.14
C PRO A 27 12.75 4.48 -9.56
N VAL A 28 11.80 4.74 -10.46
CA VAL A 28 11.02 3.72 -11.18
C VAL A 28 11.34 3.82 -12.66
N VAL A 29 11.74 2.70 -13.26
CA VAL A 29 12.27 2.65 -14.64
C VAL A 29 11.57 1.61 -15.49
N ASP A 30 11.66 1.79 -16.81
CA ASP A 30 11.12 0.89 -17.83
C ASP A 30 9.61 0.63 -17.71
N ALA A 31 8.89 1.55 -17.05
CA ALA A 31 7.45 1.46 -16.90
C ALA A 31 6.73 1.54 -18.25
N PRO A 32 5.71 0.69 -18.48
CA PRO A 32 4.82 0.84 -19.62
C PRO A 32 4.21 2.25 -19.68
N SER A 33 3.97 2.76 -20.90
CA SER A 33 3.48 4.13 -21.10
C SER A 33 2.09 4.39 -20.53
N ASP A 34 1.30 3.33 -20.32
CA ASP A 34 -0.02 3.36 -19.72
C ASP A 34 -0.02 3.01 -18.22
N ALA A 35 1.14 2.93 -17.56
CA ALA A 35 1.23 2.73 -16.11
C ALA A 35 0.44 3.81 -15.34
N ASN A 36 -0.56 3.39 -14.58
CA ASN A 36 -1.44 4.28 -13.85
C ASN A 36 -0.93 4.52 -12.42
N TRP A 37 -0.06 5.52 -12.29
CA TRP A 37 0.56 5.90 -11.02
C TRP A 37 -0.39 6.53 -9.99
N ARG A 38 -1.66 6.82 -10.34
CA ARG A 38 -2.66 7.20 -9.32
C ARG A 38 -3.11 6.01 -8.48
N ARG A 39 -2.93 4.78 -9.00
CA ARG A 39 -3.38 3.54 -8.37
C ARG A 39 -2.17 2.62 -8.25
N TRP A 40 -1.50 2.67 -7.11
CA TRP A 40 -0.24 1.95 -6.89
C TRP A 40 -0.11 1.47 -5.43
N SER A 41 0.77 0.50 -5.19
CA SER A 41 1.10 0.00 -3.85
C SER A 41 2.51 -0.59 -3.84
N MET A 42 3.11 -0.65 -2.67
CA MET A 42 4.35 -1.35 -2.37
C MET A 42 4.05 -2.68 -1.67
N LEU A 43 4.99 -3.62 -1.73
CA LEU A 43 4.97 -4.89 -1.01
C LEU A 43 6.40 -5.35 -0.76
N HIS A 44 6.65 -5.96 0.39
CA HIS A 44 7.82 -6.81 0.62
C HIS A 44 7.34 -8.21 0.99
N ASP A 45 7.90 -9.24 0.35
CA ASP A 45 7.50 -10.65 0.55
C ASP A 45 8.45 -11.45 1.43
N GLY A 46 9.38 -10.76 2.11
CA GLY A 46 10.45 -11.38 2.89
C GLY A 46 11.73 -11.62 2.09
N SER A 47 11.71 -11.40 0.77
CA SER A 47 12.89 -11.44 -0.09
C SER A 47 13.00 -10.18 -0.95
N ASP A 48 11.95 -9.87 -1.70
CA ASP A 48 11.97 -8.83 -2.72
C ASP A 48 11.11 -7.64 -2.33
N TYR A 49 11.61 -6.44 -2.62
CA TYR A 49 10.80 -5.23 -2.64
C TYR A 49 10.11 -5.12 -3.99
N ARG A 50 8.80 -4.91 -3.95
CA ARG A 50 7.95 -4.85 -5.13
C ARG A 50 7.09 -3.60 -5.11
N MET A 51 6.91 -3.02 -6.29
CA MET A 51 5.97 -1.95 -6.55
C MET A 51 4.96 -2.42 -7.59
N TYR A 52 3.73 -1.95 -7.46
CA TYR A 52 2.63 -2.28 -8.36
C TYR A 52 1.90 -1.02 -8.78
N CYS A 53 1.35 -1.01 -9.99
CA CYS A 53 0.37 0.00 -10.40
C CYS A 53 -0.64 -0.61 -11.37
N PHE A 54 -1.80 0.01 -11.53
CA PHE A 54 -2.76 -0.44 -12.55
C PHE A 54 -2.23 -0.24 -13.98
N LYS A 55 -2.70 -1.10 -14.89
CA LYS A 55 -2.54 -0.94 -16.33
C LYS A 55 -3.62 -0.02 -16.89
N GLY A 56 -3.25 1.17 -17.32
CA GLY A 56 -4.14 2.15 -17.94
C GLY A 56 -5.44 2.38 -17.15
N SER A 57 -6.57 2.20 -17.83
CA SER A 57 -7.92 2.32 -17.27
C SER A 57 -8.55 0.98 -16.88
N THR A 58 -7.81 -0.13 -16.89
CA THR A 58 -8.39 -1.43 -16.49
C THR A 58 -8.73 -1.44 -15.00
N SER A 59 -9.64 -2.31 -14.60
CA SER A 59 -10.00 -2.56 -13.20
C SER A 59 -9.42 -3.87 -12.67
N ASP A 60 -8.78 -4.67 -13.52
CA ASP A 60 -8.42 -6.06 -13.25
C ASP A 60 -6.96 -6.40 -13.57
N LYS A 61 -6.15 -5.44 -14.03
CA LYS A 61 -4.75 -5.68 -14.41
C LYS A 61 -3.80 -4.71 -13.73
N ILE A 62 -2.75 -5.26 -13.13
CA ILE A 62 -1.67 -4.49 -12.52
C ILE A 62 -0.32 -4.88 -13.12
N TYR A 63 0.56 -3.91 -13.22
CA TYR A 63 1.97 -4.10 -13.50
C TYR A 63 2.75 -4.33 -12.22
N GLN A 64 3.80 -5.14 -12.32
CA GLN A 64 4.71 -5.43 -11.22
C GLN A 64 6.13 -4.98 -11.57
N PHE A 65 6.78 -4.37 -10.58
CA PHE A 65 8.15 -3.88 -10.63
C PHE A 65 8.92 -4.51 -9.47
N GLY A 66 10.10 -5.06 -9.76
CA GLY A 66 11.01 -5.57 -8.73
C GLY A 66 12.16 -4.59 -8.49
N TRP A 67 12.64 -4.51 -7.25
CA TRP A 67 13.84 -3.75 -6.91
C TRP A 67 15.10 -4.48 -7.40
N ASP A 68 15.93 -3.80 -8.20
CA ASP A 68 17.18 -4.37 -8.77
C ASP A 68 18.45 -3.97 -7.99
N GLY A 69 18.29 -3.35 -6.82
CA GLY A 69 19.38 -2.76 -6.04
C GLY A 69 19.57 -1.26 -6.28
N ARG A 70 18.95 -0.70 -7.33
CA ARG A 70 19.05 0.72 -7.70
C ARG A 70 17.71 1.38 -8.03
N SER A 71 16.78 0.64 -8.61
CA SER A 71 15.48 1.14 -9.06
C SER A 71 14.41 0.05 -9.00
N TYR A 72 13.14 0.47 -8.94
CA TYR A 72 12.02 -0.42 -9.23
C TYR A 72 11.90 -0.56 -10.74
N LYS A 73 12.20 -1.74 -11.27
CA LYS A 73 12.24 -2.01 -12.69
C LYS A 73 11.10 -2.93 -13.10
N TYR A 74 10.39 -2.54 -14.16
CA TYR A 74 9.28 -3.31 -14.70
C TYR A 74 9.69 -4.74 -15.06
N GLY A 75 8.96 -5.73 -14.52
CA GLY A 75 9.20 -7.15 -14.79
C GLY A 75 10.49 -7.74 -14.22
N HIS A 76 11.29 -6.99 -13.45
CA HIS A 76 12.52 -7.51 -12.85
C HIS A 76 12.21 -8.56 -11.78
N ASN A 77 12.68 -9.80 -11.96
CA ASN A 77 12.44 -10.94 -11.07
C ASN A 77 10.96 -11.10 -10.66
N SER A 78 10.04 -10.80 -11.57
CA SER A 78 8.62 -10.70 -11.26
C SER A 78 7.74 -11.15 -12.42
N ILE A 79 6.42 -11.28 -12.19
CA ILE A 79 5.45 -11.49 -13.27
C ILE A 79 5.05 -10.09 -13.76
N PRO A 80 5.39 -9.68 -15.00
CA PRO A 80 5.25 -8.27 -15.40
C PRO A 80 3.81 -7.73 -15.34
N GLU A 81 2.82 -8.56 -15.67
CA GLU A 81 1.40 -8.23 -15.60
C GLU A 81 0.65 -9.30 -14.82
N LEU A 82 -0.14 -8.88 -13.85
CA LEU A 82 -0.96 -9.72 -12.98
C LEU A 82 -2.43 -9.40 -13.19
N THR A 83 -3.28 -10.43 -13.10
CA THR A 83 -4.73 -10.30 -13.22
C THR A 83 -5.39 -10.41 -11.85
N ILE A 84 -6.46 -9.66 -11.64
CA ILE A 84 -7.37 -9.73 -10.50
C ILE A 84 -8.70 -10.26 -11.03
N SER A 85 -9.22 -11.32 -10.42
CA SER A 85 -10.40 -12.04 -10.89
C SER A 85 -11.49 -12.03 -9.84
N SER A 86 -12.74 -12.17 -10.28
CA SER A 86 -13.92 -12.22 -9.41
C SER A 86 -14.03 -10.98 -8.51
N ILE A 87 -13.74 -9.81 -9.08
CA ILE A 87 -13.89 -8.52 -8.40
C ILE A 87 -15.39 -8.28 -8.15
N PRO A 88 -15.82 -8.06 -6.89
CA PRO A 88 -17.21 -7.66 -6.63
C PRO A 88 -17.58 -6.38 -7.39
N ASP A 89 -18.82 -6.30 -7.88
CA ASP A 89 -19.29 -5.18 -8.73
C ASP A 89 -19.18 -3.81 -8.06
N ASP A 90 -19.22 -3.77 -6.73
CA ASP A 90 -19.13 -2.58 -5.90
C ASP A 90 -17.73 -2.39 -5.27
N ALA A 91 -16.69 -3.04 -5.80
CA ALA A 91 -15.31 -2.77 -5.38
C ALA A 91 -14.83 -1.40 -5.89
N ASP A 92 -14.26 -0.60 -4.99
CA ASP A 92 -13.58 0.65 -5.33
C ASP A 92 -12.19 0.36 -5.91
N THR A 93 -12.11 0.29 -7.25
CA THR A 93 -10.85 0.04 -7.98
C THR A 93 -10.04 1.31 -8.24
N SER A 94 -10.37 2.43 -7.58
CA SER A 94 -9.59 3.69 -7.65
C SER A 94 -8.33 3.67 -6.79
N SER A 95 -8.23 2.74 -5.83
CA SER A 95 -7.07 2.56 -4.95
C SER A 95 -7.01 1.12 -4.46
N PHE A 96 -5.83 0.65 -4.06
CA PHE A 96 -5.65 -0.70 -3.54
C PHE A 96 -4.46 -0.76 -2.59
N SER A 97 -4.36 -1.84 -1.82
CA SER A 97 -3.16 -2.16 -1.07
C SER A 97 -2.77 -3.61 -1.28
N MET A 98 -1.47 -3.91 -1.20
CA MET A 98 -0.94 -5.27 -1.26
C MET A 98 -0.01 -5.53 -0.09
N LEU A 99 -0.01 -6.75 0.40
CA LEU A 99 0.94 -7.20 1.42
C LEU A 99 1.18 -8.70 1.31
N TYR A 100 2.25 -9.17 1.94
CA TYR A 100 2.56 -10.58 2.07
C TYR A 100 2.46 -10.99 3.54
N GLY A 101 1.80 -12.11 3.80
CA GLY A 101 1.63 -12.62 5.16
C GLY A 101 1.05 -14.01 5.20
N GLN A 102 1.51 -14.81 6.17
CA GLN A 102 1.14 -16.23 6.30
C GLN A 102 1.34 -16.99 4.99
N SER A 103 2.49 -16.78 4.34
CA SER A 103 2.85 -17.39 3.05
C SER A 103 1.91 -17.10 1.88
N ASN A 104 1.14 -16.01 1.95
CA ASN A 104 0.20 -15.60 0.91
C ASN A 104 0.44 -14.17 0.47
N TYR A 105 0.38 -13.93 -0.84
CA TYR A 105 0.24 -12.59 -1.40
C TYR A 105 -1.24 -12.20 -1.35
N ARG A 106 -1.50 -11.02 -0.80
CA ARG A 106 -2.84 -10.51 -0.57
C ARG A 106 -3.00 -9.16 -1.25
N PHE A 107 -4.17 -8.96 -1.84
CA PHE A 107 -4.57 -7.75 -2.53
C PHE A 107 -5.89 -7.28 -1.92
N TYR A 108 -6.07 -5.97 -1.77
CA TYR A 108 -7.24 -5.40 -1.11
C TYR A 108 -7.86 -4.25 -1.91
N PHE A 109 -9.18 -4.27 -2.01
CA PHE A 109 -10.00 -3.13 -2.39
C PHE A 109 -10.87 -2.69 -1.22
N ARG A 110 -11.27 -1.43 -1.19
CA ARG A 110 -12.42 -0.98 -0.39
C ARG A 110 -13.72 -1.25 -1.13
N GLN A 111 -14.84 -1.28 -0.41
CA GLN A 111 -16.16 -1.20 -1.03
C GLN A 111 -16.47 0.26 -1.42
N LEU A 112 -17.03 0.47 -2.61
CA LEU A 112 -17.40 1.78 -3.12
C LEU A 112 -18.49 2.40 -2.26
N GLY A 113 -18.24 3.62 -1.78
CA GLY A 113 -19.17 4.34 -0.90
C GLY A 113 -19.28 3.79 0.53
N ASN A 114 -18.55 2.73 0.88
CA ASN A 114 -18.52 2.16 2.21
C ASN A 114 -17.09 1.86 2.66
N PRO A 115 -16.42 2.80 3.34
CA PRO A 115 -15.05 2.61 3.78
C PRO A 115 -14.89 1.56 4.89
N ASN A 116 -15.99 1.08 5.49
CA ASN A 116 -15.98 0.12 6.58
C ASN A 116 -15.88 -1.34 6.10
N GLN A 117 -15.68 -1.57 4.81
CA GLN A 117 -15.52 -2.90 4.23
C GLN A 117 -14.32 -2.96 3.28
N LEU A 118 -13.51 -3.99 3.46
CA LEU A 118 -12.40 -4.35 2.59
C LEU A 118 -12.65 -5.71 1.93
N TYR A 119 -12.54 -5.77 0.62
CA TYR A 119 -12.47 -7.02 -0.12
C TYR A 119 -11.04 -7.51 -0.17
N GLN A 120 -10.79 -8.69 0.38
CA GLN A 120 -9.51 -9.36 0.30
C GLN A 120 -9.49 -10.35 -0.87
N PHE A 121 -8.38 -10.34 -1.60
CA PHE A 121 -8.05 -11.27 -2.65
C PHE A 121 -6.74 -11.97 -2.30
N VAL A 122 -6.60 -13.24 -2.68
CA VAL A 122 -5.41 -14.05 -2.44
C VAL A 122 -4.87 -14.56 -3.77
N TRP A 123 -3.53 -14.55 -3.93
CA TRP A 123 -2.89 -15.10 -5.12
C TRP A 123 -3.18 -16.60 -5.26
N ASN A 124 -3.75 -16.99 -6.40
CA ASN A 124 -4.00 -18.37 -6.76
C ASN A 124 -3.00 -18.80 -7.83
N GLN A 125 -2.10 -19.72 -7.47
CA GLN A 125 -1.04 -20.18 -8.38
C GLN A 125 -1.58 -20.89 -9.63
N SER A 126 -2.66 -21.67 -9.49
CA SER A 126 -3.25 -22.43 -10.59
C SER A 126 -3.97 -21.51 -11.59
N ALA A 127 -4.69 -20.51 -11.09
CA ALA A 127 -5.38 -19.51 -11.91
C ALA A 127 -4.44 -18.41 -12.43
N ARG A 128 -3.26 -18.27 -11.83
CA ARG A 128 -2.30 -17.17 -12.07
C ARG A 128 -2.96 -15.79 -11.93
N SER A 129 -3.82 -15.64 -10.92
CA SER A 129 -4.53 -14.40 -10.62
C SER A 129 -4.77 -14.22 -9.13
N TYR A 130 -5.01 -12.98 -8.71
CA TYR A 130 -5.61 -12.69 -7.41
C TYR A 130 -7.10 -12.98 -7.48
N VAL A 131 -7.60 -13.84 -6.59
CA VAL A 131 -9.01 -14.25 -6.57
C VAL A 131 -9.65 -13.78 -5.27
N TYR A 132 -10.88 -13.27 -5.36
CA TYR A 132 -11.66 -12.86 -4.19
C TYR A 132 -11.71 -13.98 -3.15
N TYR A 133 -11.48 -13.62 -1.89
CA TYR A 133 -11.43 -14.55 -0.77
C TYR A 133 -12.53 -14.24 0.25
N CYS A 134 -12.57 -13.02 0.78
CA CYS A 134 -13.56 -12.62 1.78
C CYS A 134 -13.71 -11.10 1.90
N THR A 135 -14.75 -10.68 2.61
CA THR A 135 -14.95 -9.29 3.07
C THR A 135 -14.53 -9.15 4.51
N LEU A 136 -13.76 -8.12 4.83
CA LEU A 136 -13.20 -7.82 6.13
C LEU A 136 -13.77 -6.48 6.63
N PRO A 137 -14.39 -6.44 7.82
CA PRO A 137 -14.88 -5.19 8.39
C PRO A 137 -13.75 -4.28 8.85
N VAL A 138 -14.00 -2.97 8.79
CA VAL A 138 -13.15 -1.91 9.36
C VAL A 138 -14.02 -1.05 10.28
N SER A 139 -13.52 -0.71 11.46
CA SER A 139 -14.32 0.02 12.45
C SER A 139 -13.50 0.89 13.40
N GLY A 140 -14.20 1.81 14.07
CA GLY A 140 -13.65 2.67 15.12
C GLY A 140 -12.74 3.81 14.63
N PHE A 141 -12.50 3.91 13.31
CA PHE A 141 -11.76 5.01 12.73
C PHE A 141 -12.54 6.33 12.89
N PRO A 142 -11.86 7.46 13.17
CA PRO A 142 -12.51 8.77 13.28
C PRO A 142 -13.28 9.19 12.02
N ASP A 143 -14.33 10.01 12.18
CA ASP A 143 -15.15 10.50 11.06
C ASP A 143 -14.36 11.34 10.04
N ASP A 144 -13.25 11.93 10.46
CA ASP A 144 -12.33 12.68 9.60
C ASP A 144 -11.25 11.78 8.97
N THR A 145 -11.47 10.48 8.86
CA THR A 145 -10.56 9.58 8.13
C THR A 145 -10.68 9.78 6.62
N ASP A 146 -9.57 10.10 5.97
CA ASP A 146 -9.47 10.22 4.52
C ASP A 146 -9.16 8.86 3.88
N TRP A 147 -10.22 8.15 3.57
CA TRP A 147 -10.14 6.85 2.91
C TRP A 147 -9.67 6.89 1.46
N SER A 148 -9.50 8.07 0.84
CA SER A 148 -8.86 8.13 -0.48
C SER A 148 -7.34 7.89 -0.40
N ARG A 149 -6.75 8.09 0.78
CA ARG A 149 -5.32 7.91 1.06
C ARG A 149 -5.13 6.88 2.17
N TRP A 150 -5.21 5.61 1.79
CA TRP A 150 -5.11 4.47 2.70
C TRP A 150 -4.10 3.44 2.22
N SER A 151 -3.60 2.61 3.13
CA SER A 151 -2.73 1.49 2.80
C SER A 151 -2.69 0.48 3.96
N MET A 152 -2.07 -0.67 3.72
CA MET A 152 -1.95 -1.76 4.67
C MET A 152 -0.55 -2.35 4.62
N LEU A 153 -0.09 -2.90 5.74
CA LEU A 153 1.09 -3.77 5.78
C LEU A 153 0.85 -4.92 6.75
N ASN A 154 1.69 -5.95 6.64
CA ASN A 154 1.83 -6.98 7.65
C ASN A 154 3.22 -6.83 8.27
N ASP A 155 3.30 -6.62 9.57
CA ASP A 155 4.57 -6.42 10.27
C ASP A 155 5.19 -7.74 10.79
N GLY A 156 4.55 -8.87 10.50
CA GLY A 156 4.94 -10.20 10.98
C GLY A 156 4.15 -10.66 12.20
N SER A 157 3.58 -9.74 12.99
CA SER A 157 2.70 -10.07 14.12
C SER A 157 1.23 -9.74 13.85
N ASP A 158 0.96 -8.57 13.26
CA ASP A 158 -0.37 -8.05 13.05
C ASP A 158 -0.52 -7.48 11.62
N TYR A 159 -1.71 -7.68 11.05
CA TYR A 159 -2.10 -6.99 9.81
C TYR A 159 -2.61 -5.61 10.18
N ARG A 160 -2.03 -4.56 9.59
CA ARG A 160 -2.29 -3.18 9.93
C ARG A 160 -2.92 -2.43 8.77
N ILE A 161 -3.82 -1.51 9.10
CA ILE A 161 -4.45 -0.57 8.16
C ILE A 161 -4.13 0.85 8.59
N TYR A 162 -3.93 1.71 7.59
CA TYR A 162 -3.59 3.11 7.76
C TYR A 162 -4.45 3.95 6.82
N ALA A 163 -4.82 5.14 7.25
CA ALA A 163 -5.49 6.12 6.40
C ALA A 163 -5.18 7.53 6.90
N PHE A 164 -5.01 8.48 6.00
CA PHE A 164 -4.75 9.87 6.39
C PHE A 164 -5.90 10.48 7.18
N LYS A 165 -5.59 11.53 7.94
CA LYS A 165 -6.58 12.45 8.48
C LYS A 165 -6.99 13.45 7.40
N LEU A 166 -8.28 13.68 7.24
CA LEU A 166 -8.86 14.64 6.31
C LEU A 166 -8.40 16.06 6.68
N GLY A 167 -7.97 16.83 5.68
CA GLY A 167 -7.40 18.17 5.90
C GLY A 167 -5.95 18.17 6.41
N SER A 168 -5.33 16.99 6.62
CA SER A 168 -3.93 16.86 6.97
C SER A 168 -3.12 16.20 5.84
N ASN A 169 -1.87 16.64 5.69
CA ASN A 169 -0.86 16.04 4.80
C ASN A 169 0.29 15.41 5.57
N SER A 170 0.23 15.43 6.89
CA SER A 170 1.26 14.85 7.76
C SER A 170 0.68 13.83 8.75
N GLU A 171 -0.58 13.93 9.13
CA GLU A 171 -1.16 13.02 10.13
C GLU A 171 -2.00 11.92 9.50
N PHE A 172 -1.86 10.71 10.05
CA PHE A 172 -2.61 9.54 9.61
C PHE A 172 -2.90 8.60 10.77
N TYR A 173 -4.00 7.86 10.65
CA TYR A 173 -4.52 6.94 11.63
C TYR A 173 -4.01 5.52 11.38
N GLN A 174 -3.94 4.73 12.45
CA GLN A 174 -3.56 3.32 12.40
C GLN A 174 -4.58 2.44 13.13
N GLY A 175 -4.85 1.28 12.57
CA GLY A 175 -5.55 0.17 13.20
C GLY A 175 -4.91 -1.16 12.86
N ALA A 176 -5.36 -2.23 13.51
CA ALA A 176 -4.91 -3.58 13.22
C ALA A 176 -6.05 -4.61 13.31
N TRP A 177 -5.82 -5.77 12.71
CA TRP A 177 -6.75 -6.89 12.75
C TRP A 177 -6.84 -7.48 14.16
N ASN A 178 -8.04 -7.50 14.74
CA ASN A 178 -8.28 -8.03 16.10
C ASN A 178 -8.78 -9.50 16.13
N GLY A 179 -8.79 -10.18 14.97
CA GLY A 179 -9.38 -11.51 14.80
C GLY A 179 -10.78 -11.49 14.16
N ARG A 180 -11.42 -10.31 14.12
CA ARG A 180 -12.77 -10.12 13.57
C ARG A 180 -12.88 -8.95 12.60
N GLU A 181 -12.17 -7.87 12.87
CA GLU A 181 -12.21 -6.62 12.10
C GLU A 181 -10.86 -5.89 12.18
N TYR A 182 -10.62 -4.97 11.25
CA TYR A 182 -9.57 -3.97 11.41
C TYR A 182 -10.09 -2.85 12.31
N GLN A 183 -9.59 -2.81 13.54
CA GLN A 183 -10.04 -1.86 14.55
C GLN A 183 -9.02 -0.76 14.74
N PHE A 184 -9.48 0.49 14.67
CA PHE A 184 -8.67 1.66 14.99
C PHE A 184 -8.04 1.55 16.39
N GLY A 185 -6.74 1.87 16.48
CA GLY A 185 -5.99 1.85 17.75
C GLY A 185 -5.71 0.46 18.35
N TYR A 186 -6.30 -0.62 17.81
CA TYR A 186 -6.00 -1.97 18.31
C TYR A 186 -4.53 -2.30 18.08
N LYS A 187 -3.78 -2.53 19.17
CA LYS A 187 -2.32 -2.75 19.18
C LYS A 187 -1.53 -1.79 18.27
N SER A 188 -1.95 -0.53 18.24
CA SER A 188 -1.49 0.45 17.25
C SER A 188 -1.23 1.80 17.92
N ILE A 189 -0.41 2.62 17.27
CA ILE A 189 -0.26 4.04 17.56
C ILE A 189 -1.39 4.76 16.83
N GLN A 190 -2.36 5.27 17.59
CA GLN A 190 -3.60 5.81 17.01
C GLN A 190 -3.37 6.90 15.96
N VAL A 191 -2.41 7.80 16.21
CA VAL A 191 -2.07 8.90 15.29
C VAL A 191 -0.57 8.89 15.04
N LEU A 192 -0.21 8.82 13.78
CA LEU A 192 1.16 8.89 13.28
C LEU A 192 1.35 10.19 12.50
N THR A 193 2.58 10.68 12.44
CA THR A 193 2.94 11.96 11.80
C THR A 193 4.11 11.79 10.86
N LEU A 194 4.06 12.42 9.69
CA LEU A 194 5.16 12.55 8.75
C LEU A 194 6.01 13.78 9.08
N GLU A 195 7.33 13.60 9.10
CA GLU A 195 8.32 14.67 9.21
C GLU A 195 9.21 14.74 7.96
N ASN A 196 9.61 15.97 7.61
CA ASN A 196 10.53 16.26 6.51
C ASN A 196 10.03 15.80 5.13
N THR A 197 8.71 15.77 4.91
CA THR A 197 8.12 15.42 3.61
C THR A 197 8.75 16.27 2.49
N PRO A 198 9.42 15.65 1.50
CA PRO A 198 10.02 16.39 0.40
C PRO A 198 8.97 17.19 -0.37
N SER A 199 9.34 18.38 -0.83
CA SER A 199 8.42 19.29 -1.54
C SER A 199 7.93 18.75 -2.89
N ASN A 200 8.62 17.75 -3.45
CA ASN A 200 8.23 17.08 -4.69
C ASN A 200 7.37 15.83 -4.45
N SER A 201 6.91 15.57 -3.21
CA SER A 201 6.02 14.44 -2.91
C SER A 201 4.59 14.71 -3.37
N ASN A 202 3.97 13.70 -3.97
CA ASN A 202 2.54 13.67 -4.25
C ASN A 202 1.77 13.35 -2.96
N LEU A 203 1.25 14.40 -2.32
CA LEU A 203 0.51 14.32 -1.05
C LEU A 203 -0.86 13.62 -1.18
N ALA A 204 -1.30 13.32 -2.41
CA ALA A 204 -2.49 12.50 -2.67
C ALA A 204 -2.17 10.99 -2.69
N SER A 205 -0.92 10.59 -2.45
CA SER A 205 -0.47 9.21 -2.52
C SER A 205 0.06 8.69 -1.19
N MET A 206 -0.02 7.38 -0.99
CA MET A 206 0.47 6.68 0.19
C MET A 206 0.71 5.22 -0.15
N SER A 207 1.78 4.64 0.38
CA SER A 207 1.88 3.20 0.53
C SER A 207 2.71 2.81 1.75
N MET A 208 2.29 1.77 2.46
CA MET A 208 2.93 1.24 3.65
C MET A 208 3.59 -0.09 3.35
N LEU A 209 4.74 -0.35 3.98
CA LEU A 209 5.48 -1.59 3.83
C LEU A 209 6.25 -1.88 5.12
N HIS A 210 6.33 -3.15 5.50
CA HIS A 210 7.28 -3.62 6.51
C HIS A 210 8.22 -4.62 5.86
N ASP A 211 9.52 -4.41 5.98
CA ASP A 211 10.52 -5.25 5.32
C ASP A 211 11.13 -6.34 6.21
N GLY A 212 10.61 -6.49 7.43
CA GLY A 212 11.13 -7.40 8.45
C GLY A 212 12.05 -6.73 9.45
N GLY A 213 12.54 -5.52 9.17
CA GLY A 213 13.28 -4.69 10.13
C GLY A 213 12.61 -3.33 10.37
N ASP A 214 12.25 -2.63 9.30
CA ASP A 214 11.73 -1.27 9.32
C ASP A 214 10.28 -1.20 8.85
N TYR A 215 9.53 -0.28 9.46
CA TYR A 215 8.27 0.20 8.91
C TYR A 215 8.56 1.37 7.99
N ARG A 216 8.12 1.25 6.74
CA ARG A 216 8.35 2.23 5.68
C ARG A 216 7.05 2.84 5.19
N PHE A 217 7.12 4.13 4.90
CA PHE A 217 6.07 4.92 4.27
C PHE A 217 6.60 5.48 2.95
N TYR A 218 5.78 5.44 1.90
CA TYR A 218 6.14 5.93 0.57
C TYR A 218 5.13 6.94 0.03
N MET A 219 5.64 7.94 -0.67
CA MET A 219 4.89 8.83 -1.54
C MET A 219 5.52 8.82 -2.93
N LEU A 220 4.70 8.79 -3.98
CA LEU A 220 5.20 9.07 -5.34
C LEU A 220 5.71 10.51 -5.42
N THR A 221 6.65 10.78 -6.33
CA THR A 221 6.99 12.15 -6.70
C THR A 221 5.99 12.74 -7.71
N LEU A 222 5.89 14.07 -7.73
CA LEU A 222 5.14 14.85 -8.72
C LEU A 222 5.70 14.73 -10.15
#